data_AF-A0A2D8JJM5-F1
#
_entry.id   AF-A0A2D8JJM5-F1
#
_cell.length_a   1.000
_cell.length_b   1.000
_cell.length_c   1.000
_cell.angle_alpha   90.00
_cell.angle_beta   90.00
_cell.angle_gamma   90.00
#
_symmetry.space_group_name_H-M   'P 1'
#
loop_
_entity.id
_entity.type
_entity.pdbx_description
1 polymer ?
#
loop_
_entity_poly.entity_id
_entity_poly.type
_entity_poly.pdbx_seq_one_letter_code
_entity_poly.pdbx_strand_id
1 'polypeptide(L)'
;MSQNRFVAQVGLVLTTLAWGATFVLVKDSLEYAKPFTFIFFRFIIATIAILPFIFLNKKRNFFNRINNSEIGFGLICGLLLFIGYAFQNFGLEITIPSKSAFITSISVLIVPIILVFYKNEITTPRLWISILIV
;
A
#
# COMPACT_ATOMS: atom_id res chain seq x y z
N MET A 1 24.32 -12.62 12.05
CA MET A 1 22.84 -12.67 12.21
C MET A 1 22.16 -11.31 12.47
N SER A 2 22.86 -10.16 12.45
CA SER A 2 22.30 -8.85 12.88
C SER A 2 22.12 -7.79 11.78
N GLN A 3 22.94 -7.79 10.72
CA GLN A 3 22.97 -6.66 9.76
C GLN A 3 21.66 -6.49 8.98
N ASN A 4 21.04 -7.59 8.54
CA ASN A 4 19.76 -7.54 7.84
C ASN A 4 18.58 -7.12 8.73
N ARG A 5 18.66 -7.35 10.05
CA ARG A 5 17.59 -6.95 10.98
C ARG A 5 17.60 -5.45 11.20
N PHE A 6 18.78 -4.86 11.39
CA PHE A 6 18.90 -3.40 11.55
C PHE A 6 18.46 -2.67 10.28
N VAL A 7 18.91 -3.14 9.10
CA VAL A 7 18.48 -2.58 7.81
C VAL A 7 16.96 -2.69 7.62
N ALA A 8 16.35 -3.83 8.00
CA ALA A 8 14.90 -3.99 7.94
C ALA A 8 14.15 -3.05 8.89
N GLN A 9 14.65 -2.85 10.11
CA GLN A 9 14.06 -1.94 11.09
C GLN A 9 14.12 -0.48 10.61
N VAL A 10 15.28 -0.04 10.13
CA VAL A 10 15.44 1.30 9.55
C VAL A 10 14.56 1.49 8.33
N GLY A 11 14.51 0.49 7.43
CA GLY A 11 13.64 0.52 6.26
C GLY A 11 12.16 0.62 6.62
N LEU A 12 11.72 -0.06 7.69
CA LEU A 12 10.36 0.03 8.19
C LEU A 12 10.03 1.44 8.70
N VAL A 13 10.90 2.04 9.51
CA VAL A 13 10.71 3.41 10.01
C VAL A 13 10.63 4.42 8.85
N LEU A 14 11.56 4.34 7.89
CA LEU A 14 11.56 5.22 6.72
C LEU A 14 10.30 5.07 5.87
N THR A 15 9.83 3.83 5.69
CA THR A 15 8.60 3.55 4.94
C THR A 15 7.38 4.14 5.66
N THR A 16 7.28 3.98 6.98
CA THR A 16 6.18 4.54 7.77
C THR A 16 6.19 6.07 7.75
N LEU A 17 7.37 6.70 7.85
CA LEU A 17 7.51 8.15 7.75
C LEU A 17 7.08 8.66 6.37
N ALA A 18 7.57 8.01 5.29
CA ALA A 18 7.19 8.36 3.93
C ALA A 18 5.68 8.20 3.70
N TRP A 19 5.09 7.13 4.23
CA TRP A 19 3.65 6.89 4.16
C TRP A 19 2.85 7.97 4.89
N GLY A 20 3.25 8.34 6.12
CA GLY A 20 2.57 9.38 6.89
C GLY A 20 2.65 10.76 6.24
N ALA A 21 3.83 11.15 5.75
CA ALA A 21 4.04 12.43 5.04
C ALA A 21 3.21 12.54 3.75
N THR A 22 2.91 11.40 3.12
CA THR A 22 2.13 11.36 1.87
C THR A 22 0.74 11.99 2.04
N PHE A 23 0.06 11.86 3.18
CA PHE A 23 -1.28 12.44 3.35
C PHE A 23 -1.28 13.97 3.26
N VAL A 24 -0.24 14.63 3.76
CA VAL A 24 -0.10 16.09 3.65
C VAL A 24 0.19 16.47 2.20
N LEU A 25 1.19 15.82 1.58
CA LEU A 25 1.59 16.10 0.21
C LEU A 25 0.46 15.86 -0.80
N VAL A 26 -0.35 14.80 -0.61
CA VAL A 26 -1.49 14.51 -1.47
C VAL A 26 -2.59 15.56 -1.26
N LYS A 27 -2.87 15.97 -0.02
CA LYS A 27 -3.87 17.00 0.25
C LYS A 27 -3.52 18.30 -0.48
N ASP A 28 -2.27 18.73 -0.40
CA ASP A 28 -1.78 19.91 -1.10
C ASP A 28 -1.85 19.72 -2.62
N SER A 29 -1.53 18.53 -3.12
CA SER A 29 -1.59 18.22 -4.56
C SER A 29 -3.02 18.22 -5.12
N LEU A 30 -4.01 17.88 -4.29
CA LEU A 30 -5.42 17.86 -4.68
C LEU A 30 -6.00 19.25 -4.92
N GLU A 31 -5.33 20.32 -4.48
CA GLU A 31 -5.68 21.70 -4.84
C GLU A 31 -5.40 22.00 -6.32
N TYR A 32 -4.44 21.28 -6.93
CA TYR A 32 -4.01 21.48 -8.31
C TYR A 32 -4.59 20.45 -9.28
N ALA A 33 -4.90 19.24 -8.80
CA ALA A 33 -5.40 18.14 -9.63
C ALA A 33 -6.54 17.39 -8.94
N LYS A 34 -7.61 17.13 -9.70
CA LYS A 34 -8.73 16.30 -9.22
C LYS A 34 -8.26 14.89 -8.83
N PRO A 35 -8.95 14.20 -7.91
CA PRO A 35 -8.53 12.89 -7.38
C PRO A 35 -8.15 11.85 -8.43
N PHE A 36 -8.95 11.68 -9.49
CA PHE A 36 -8.67 10.70 -10.54
C PHE A 36 -7.43 11.07 -11.37
N THR A 37 -7.27 12.35 -11.72
CA THR A 37 -6.10 12.83 -12.46
C THR A 37 -4.83 12.65 -11.63
N PHE A 38 -4.89 12.97 -10.34
CA PHE A 38 -3.78 12.77 -9.41
C PHE A 38 -3.38 11.30 -9.31
N ILE A 39 -4.34 10.39 -9.11
CA ILE A 39 -4.08 8.94 -9.05
C ILE A 39 -3.45 8.42 -10.34
N PHE A 40 -3.97 8.84 -11.49
CA PHE A 40 -3.47 8.42 -12.79
C PHE A 40 -1.98 8.76 -12.96
N PHE A 41 -1.59 10.01 -12.73
CA PHE A 41 -0.18 10.41 -12.81
C PHE A 41 0.67 9.75 -11.74
N ARG A 42 0.18 9.64 -10.50
CA ARG A 42 0.89 8.97 -9.42
C ARG A 42 1.26 7.52 -9.77
N PHE A 43 0.33 6.75 -10.32
CA PHE A 43 0.59 5.36 -10.71
C PHE A 43 1.42 5.23 -11.98
N ILE A 44 1.30 6.16 -12.94
CA ILE A 44 2.20 6.19 -14.11
C ILE A 44 3.63 6.45 -13.68
N ILE A 45 3.86 7.45 -12.83
CA ILE A 45 5.20 7.77 -12.31
C ILE A 45 5.75 6.58 -11.53
N ALA A 46 4.94 5.95 -10.66
CA ALA A 46 5.35 4.76 -9.92
C ALA A 46 5.72 3.60 -10.87
N THR A 47 4.94 3.38 -11.93
CA THR A 47 5.21 2.34 -12.92
C THR A 47 6.53 2.59 -13.63
N ILE A 48 6.76 3.81 -14.13
CA ILE A 48 8.00 4.20 -14.81
C ILE A 48 9.20 4.10 -13.87
N ALA A 49 9.05 4.49 -12.60
CA ALA A 49 10.11 4.41 -11.60
C ALA A 49 10.51 2.96 -11.27
N ILE A 50 9.56 2.04 -11.22
CA ILE A 50 9.80 0.62 -10.89
C ILE A 50 10.29 -0.18 -12.10
N LEU A 51 9.87 0.19 -13.31
CA LEU A 51 10.12 -0.57 -14.53
C LEU A 51 11.62 -0.89 -14.79
N PRO A 52 12.59 0.06 -14.64
CA PRO A 52 14.01 -0.24 -14.81
C PRO A 52 14.53 -1.31 -13.86
N PHE A 53 14.05 -1.33 -12.60
CA PHE A 53 14.47 -2.33 -11.61
C PHE A 53 14.04 -3.75 -11.99
N ILE A 54 12.94 -3.88 -12.74
CA ILE A 54 12.49 -5.18 -13.28
C ILE A 54 13.46 -5.64 -14.37
N PHE A 55 13.86 -4.76 -15.29
CA PHE A 55 14.75 -5.10 -16.41
C PHE A 55 16.21 -5.29 -16.02
N LEU A 56 16.71 -4.52 -15.04
CA LEU A 56 18.10 -4.59 -14.57
C LEU A 56 18.39 -5.88 -13.78
N ASN A 57 17.35 -6.54 -13.26
CA ASN A 57 17.50 -7.76 -12.48
C ASN A 57 17.66 -9.00 -13.39
N LYS A 58 18.79 -9.05 -14.11
CA LYS A 58 19.15 -10.07 -15.13
C LYS A 58 19.06 -11.53 -14.66
N LYS A 59 19.11 -11.80 -13.35
CA LYS A 59 18.98 -13.16 -12.77
C LYS A 59 17.54 -13.67 -12.73
N ARG A 60 16.55 -12.79 -12.94
CA ARG A 60 15.14 -13.12 -12.84
C ARG A 60 14.56 -12.99 -14.25
N ASN A 61 14.39 -14.12 -14.94
CA ASN A 61 13.61 -14.21 -16.18
C ASN A 61 12.13 -13.92 -15.89
N PHE A 62 11.84 -12.70 -15.45
CA PHE A 62 10.56 -12.28 -14.89
C PHE A 62 9.46 -12.46 -15.93
N PHE A 63 9.66 -11.93 -17.13
CA PHE A 63 8.69 -12.00 -18.22
C PHE A 63 8.41 -13.43 -18.72
N ASN A 64 9.37 -14.35 -18.65
CA ASN A 64 9.15 -15.75 -19.04
C ASN A 64 8.41 -16.58 -17.97
N ARG A 65 8.21 -16.03 -16.77
CA ARG A 65 7.50 -16.70 -15.67
C ARG A 65 6.09 -16.17 -15.45
N ILE A 66 5.71 -15.08 -16.13
CA ILE A 66 4.36 -14.51 -16.00
C ILE A 66 3.36 -15.48 -16.62
N ASN A 67 2.44 -15.98 -15.79
CA ASN A 67 1.32 -16.79 -16.25
C ASN A 67 0.08 -15.91 -16.47
N ASN A 68 -0.85 -16.32 -17.35
CA ASN A 68 -2.13 -15.62 -17.58
C ASN A 68 -2.93 -15.46 -16.27
N SER A 69 -2.83 -16.43 -15.37
CA SER A 69 -3.44 -16.35 -14.03
C SER A 69 -2.82 -15.25 -13.17
N GLU A 70 -1.49 -15.05 -13.24
CA GLU A 70 -0.80 -13.99 -12.48
C GLU A 70 -1.19 -12.59 -12.97
N ILE A 71 -1.39 -12.44 -14.29
CA ILE A 71 -1.93 -11.21 -14.87
C ILE A 71 -3.35 -10.97 -14.35
N GLY A 72 -4.19 -12.01 -14.32
CA GLY A 72 -5.55 -11.93 -13.78
C GLY A 72 -5.57 -11.45 -12.32
N PHE A 73 -4.77 -12.07 -11.45
CA PHE A 73 -4.65 -11.64 -10.05
C PHE A 73 -4.05 -10.24 -9.91
N GLY A 74 -3.07 -9.89 -10.76
CA GLY A 74 -2.50 -8.54 -10.82
C GLY A 74 -3.54 -7.47 -11.16
N LEU A 75 -4.41 -7.75 -12.14
CA LEU A 75 -5.51 -6.85 -12.51
C LEU A 75 -6.54 -6.70 -11.38
N ILE A 76 -6.91 -7.79 -10.72
CA ILE A 76 -7.83 -7.76 -9.57
C ILE A 76 -7.24 -6.91 -8.44
N CYS A 77 -5.99 -7.16 -8.06
CA CYS A 77 -5.29 -6.38 -7.04
C CYS A 77 -5.16 -4.90 -7.45
N GLY A 78 -4.84 -4.62 -8.71
CA GLY A 78 -4.74 -3.27 -9.25
C GLY A 78 -6.07 -2.52 -9.20
N LEU A 79 -7.18 -3.18 -9.57
CA LEU A 79 -8.53 -2.61 -9.49
C LEU A 79 -8.94 -2.32 -8.05
N LEU A 80 -8.73 -3.26 -7.12
CA LEU A 80 -9.02 -3.05 -5.70
C LEU A 80 -8.20 -1.90 -5.12
N LEU A 81 -6.91 -1.80 -5.48
CA LEU A 81 -6.05 -0.68 -5.09
C LEU A 81 -6.55 0.64 -5.67
N PHE A 82 -6.91 0.67 -6.95
CA PHE A 82 -7.45 1.88 -7.59
C PHE A 82 -8.71 2.37 -6.87
N ILE A 83 -9.65 1.46 -6.59
CA ILE A 83 -10.88 1.79 -5.86
C ILE A 83 -10.54 2.35 -4.47
N GLY A 84 -9.65 1.67 -3.72
CA GLY A 84 -9.21 2.12 -2.40
C GLY A 84 -8.57 3.52 -2.42
N TYR A 85 -7.66 3.78 -3.36
CA TYR A 85 -7.03 5.08 -3.54
C TYR A 85 -8.01 6.17 -4.00
N ALA A 86 -8.98 5.82 -4.85
CA ALA A 86 -10.03 6.76 -5.26
C ALA A 86 -10.83 7.21 -4.05
N PHE A 87 -11.38 6.28 -3.27
CA PHE A 87 -12.10 6.61 -2.04
C PHE A 87 -11.24 7.39 -1.05
N GLN A 88 -9.97 7.01 -0.86
CA GLN A 88 -9.06 7.72 0.02
C GLN A 88 -8.83 9.16 -0.44
N ASN A 89 -8.59 9.40 -1.73
CA ASN A 89 -8.31 10.75 -2.24
C ASN A 89 -9.55 11.64 -2.26
N PHE A 90 -10.73 11.11 -2.58
CA PHE A 90 -11.99 11.85 -2.40
C PHE A 90 -12.22 12.18 -0.92
N GLY A 91 -11.98 11.22 -0.03
CA GLY A 91 -12.05 11.46 1.41
C GLY A 91 -11.04 12.52 1.86
N LEU A 92 -9.84 12.53 1.31
CA LEU A 92 -8.82 13.52 1.62
C LEU A 92 -9.12 14.91 1.04
N GLU A 93 -9.77 14.99 -0.13
CA GLU A 93 -10.25 16.24 -0.72
C GLU A 93 -11.22 16.97 0.24
N ILE A 94 -12.14 16.23 0.87
CA ILE A 94 -13.17 16.79 1.76
C ILE A 94 -12.79 16.81 3.25
N THR A 95 -11.70 16.14 3.66
CA THR A 95 -11.27 16.09 5.07
C THR A 95 -9.85 16.61 5.26
N ILE A 96 -9.37 16.59 6.50
CA ILE A 96 -7.98 16.93 6.84
C ILE A 96 -7.09 15.67 6.83
N PRO A 97 -5.78 15.82 6.56
CA PRO A 97 -4.84 14.69 6.47
C PRO A 97 -4.88 13.75 7.67
N SER A 98 -4.97 14.28 8.90
CA SER A 98 -4.98 13.47 10.13
C SER A 98 -6.20 12.55 10.24
N LYS A 99 -7.40 13.04 9.86
CA LYS A 99 -8.62 12.22 9.86
C LYS A 99 -8.56 11.11 8.82
N SER A 100 -8.09 11.43 7.61
CA SER A 100 -7.96 10.43 6.54
C SER A 100 -6.89 9.36 6.85
N ALA A 101 -5.76 9.76 7.42
CA ALA A 101 -4.72 8.84 7.87
C ALA A 101 -5.22 7.90 8.97
N PHE A 102 -5.95 8.44 9.96
CA PHE A 102 -6.55 7.65 11.03
C PHE A 102 -7.58 6.63 10.51
N ILE A 103 -8.46 7.03 9.58
CA ILE A 103 -9.42 6.10 8.97
C ILE A 103 -8.69 5.02 8.18
N THR A 104 -7.61 5.37 7.48
CA THR A 104 -6.83 4.40 6.70
C THR A 104 -6.11 3.39 7.61
N SER A 105 -5.61 3.81 8.78
CA SER A 105 -4.92 2.91 9.73
C SER A 105 -5.84 1.86 10.36
N ILE A 106 -7.17 2.05 10.33
CA ILE A 106 -8.15 1.02 10.74
C ILE A 106 -7.99 -0.27 9.90
N SER A 107 -7.43 -0.18 8.69
CA SER A 107 -7.12 -1.37 7.88
C SER A 107 -6.28 -2.43 8.61
N VAL A 108 -5.43 -2.03 9.56
CA VAL A 108 -4.64 -2.94 10.40
C VAL A 108 -5.52 -3.86 11.25
N LEU A 109 -6.71 -3.38 11.67
CA LEU A 109 -7.73 -4.19 12.34
C LEU A 109 -8.45 -5.13 11.36
N ILE A 110 -8.70 -4.67 10.14
CA ILE A 110 -9.52 -5.37 9.14
C ILE A 110 -8.78 -6.55 8.51
N VAL A 111 -7.48 -6.42 8.20
CA VAL A 111 -6.67 -7.48 7.58
C VAL A 111 -6.72 -8.82 8.34
N PRO A 112 -6.46 -8.88 9.66
CA PRO A 112 -6.52 -10.13 10.41
C PRO A 112 -7.94 -10.70 10.52
N ILE A 113 -8.97 -9.85 10.56
CA ILE A 113 -10.37 -10.28 10.50
C ILE A 113 -10.63 -11.03 9.19
N ILE A 114 -10.23 -10.45 8.06
CA ILE A 114 -10.35 -11.09 6.74
C ILE A 114 -9.59 -12.41 6.70
N LEU A 115 -8.40 -12.48 7.29
CA LEU A 115 -7.59 -13.70 7.34
C LEU A 115 -8.27 -14.83 8.12
N VAL A 116 -8.87 -14.53 9.28
CA VAL A 116 -9.63 -15.52 10.06
C VAL A 116 -10.79 -16.07 9.23
N PHE A 117 -11.56 -15.21 8.57
CA PHE A 117 -12.72 -15.63 7.78
C PHE A 117 -12.34 -16.37 6.49
N TYR A 118 -11.27 -15.96 5.80
CA TYR A 118 -10.91 -16.51 4.48
C TYR A 118 -10.03 -17.76 4.57
N LYS A 119 -9.13 -17.83 5.56
CA LYS A 119 -8.12 -18.88 5.66
C LYS A 119 -8.29 -19.83 6.84
N ASN A 120 -9.24 -19.58 7.76
CA ASN A 120 -9.39 -20.32 9.03
C ASN A 120 -8.05 -20.44 9.80
N GLU A 121 -7.10 -19.53 9.57
CA GLU A 121 -5.82 -19.56 10.27
C GLU A 121 -6.03 -19.08 11.71
N ILE A 122 -5.59 -19.91 12.67
CA ILE A 122 -5.75 -19.68 14.11
C ILE A 122 -4.96 -18.43 14.49
N THR A 123 -5.65 -17.31 14.64
CA THR A 123 -5.06 -16.09 15.17
C THR A 123 -4.80 -16.28 16.66
N THR A 124 -3.54 -16.12 17.07
CA THR A 124 -3.16 -16.23 18.47
C THR A 124 -3.81 -15.08 19.26
N PRO A 125 -4.31 -15.28 20.50
CA PRO A 125 -4.90 -14.21 21.30
C PRO A 125 -3.99 -12.98 21.49
N ARG A 126 -2.67 -13.20 21.44
CA ARG A 126 -1.64 -12.13 21.47
C ARG A 126 -1.72 -11.18 20.28
N LEU A 127 -2.13 -11.66 19.11
CA LEU A 127 -2.30 -10.82 17.91
C LEU A 127 -3.41 -9.80 18.14
N TRP A 128 -4.54 -10.21 18.72
CA TRP A 128 -5.67 -9.34 19.04
C TRP A 128 -5.32 -8.29 20.09
N ILE A 129 -4.51 -8.64 21.09
CA ILE A 129 -4.00 -7.67 22.08
C ILE A 129 -3.08 -6.65 21.41
N SER A 130 -2.17 -7.08 20.54
CA SER A 130 -1.31 -6.16 19.78
C SER A 130 -2.12 -5.21 18.89
N ILE A 131 -3.18 -5.72 18.25
CA ILE A 131 -4.09 -4.94 17.42
C ILE A 131 -4.84 -3.87 18.23
N LEU A 132 -5.22 -4.15 19.48
CA LEU A 132 -5.92 -3.20 20.36
C LEU A 132 -5.00 -2.14 20.99
N ILE A 133 -3.70 -2.43 21.10
CA ILE A 133 -2.71 -1.52 21.67
C ILE A 133 -2.20 -0.51 20.63
N VAL A 134 -2.23 -0.87 19.35
CA VAL A 134 -1.86 -0.02 18.20
C VAL A 134 -2.95 1.00 17.91
#